data_AF-A0A973U1H4-F1
#
_entry.id   AF-A0A973U1H4-F1
#
_cell.length_a   1.000
_cell.length_b   1.000
_cell.length_c   1.000
_cell.angle_alpha   90.00
_cell.angle_beta   90.00
_cell.angle_gamma   90.00
#
_symmetry.space_group_name_H-M   'P 1'
#
loop_
_entity.id
_entity.type
_entity.pdbx_description
1 polymer ?
#
loop_
_entity_poly.entity_id
_entity_poly.type
_entity_poly.pdbx_seq_one_letter_code
_entity_poly.pdbx_strand_id
1 'polypeptide(L)'
;MFADLIRRQFSGKAFSSSDAAFESTTISLSTKVPRPSERRHDDRLSAMLRVGKLVDANGSEQLIKVKNLSAGGLMAIVNRAPEAGSQVHIELSSQRIPATVVWIREDTVGLKFEQDVDLGELLAGRKPRHGFRPRPPRLEIPCKASVRVGKTYYTVDVHDISLGGIKVEPIEEYCVGKKVVVVCESLRPIKGEVRWYSERKAGIVFDQALDFDELAEWIAKRLELASLKAAYKGY
;
A
#
# COMPACT_ATOMS: atom_id res chain seq x y z
N MET A 1 33.63 8.35 37.41
CA MET A 1 32.27 7.78 37.36
C MET A 1 31.37 8.79 36.64
N PHE A 2 31.52 8.96 35.32
CA PHE A 2 30.55 8.52 34.28
C PHE A 2 29.09 8.72 34.72
N ALA A 3 28.20 9.46 34.05
CA ALA A 3 28.21 10.23 32.82
C ALA A 3 26.97 11.15 32.89
N ASP A 4 27.01 12.35 32.34
CA ASP A 4 25.80 13.02 31.84
C ASP A 4 26.23 14.21 30.96
N LEU A 5 26.52 13.88 29.71
CA LEU A 5 26.79 14.84 28.65
C LEU A 5 25.76 14.62 27.53
N ILE A 6 25.21 15.74 27.07
CA ILE A 6 24.46 15.92 25.81
C ILE A 6 22.94 15.64 25.91
N ARG A 7 22.25 16.65 26.48
CA ARG A 7 20.90 17.04 26.06
C ARG A 7 21.00 17.57 24.62
N ARG A 8 20.51 16.80 23.64
CA ARG A 8 20.23 17.32 22.29
C ARG A 8 18.72 17.33 22.09
N GLN A 9 18.15 18.53 22.03
CA GLN A 9 16.77 18.79 21.66
C GLN A 9 16.47 18.14 20.31
N PHE A 10 15.59 17.14 20.31
CA PHE A 10 14.82 16.79 19.12
C PHE A 10 13.64 17.76 19.05
N SER A 11 13.79 18.82 18.26
CA SER A 11 12.67 19.64 17.81
C SER A 11 11.88 18.85 16.76
N GLY A 12 11.07 17.90 17.21
CA GLY A 12 10.01 17.31 16.41
C GLY A 12 8.98 18.39 16.14
N LYS A 13 8.97 18.93 14.93
CA LYS A 13 7.94 19.86 14.45
C LYS A 13 6.61 19.12 14.57
N ALA A 14 5.79 19.53 15.53
CA ALA A 14 4.45 19.01 15.72
C ALA A 14 3.66 19.19 14.41
N PHE A 15 3.32 18.07 13.77
CA PHE A 15 2.36 18.06 12.67
C PHE A 15 0.99 18.43 13.25
N SER A 16 0.51 19.61 12.89
CA SER A 16 -0.73 20.18 13.38
C SER A 16 -1.95 19.44 12.83
N SER A 17 -2.72 18.85 13.73
CA SER A 17 -4.17 18.65 13.76
C SER A 17 -5.01 19.19 12.58
N SER A 18 -4.93 18.59 11.39
CA SER A 18 -5.87 18.83 10.28
C SER A 18 -6.41 17.56 9.61
N ASP A 19 -6.27 16.40 10.28
CA ASP A 19 -6.61 15.08 9.73
C ASP A 19 -8.12 14.80 9.51
N ALA A 20 -9.02 15.66 9.99
CA ALA A 20 -10.47 15.42 9.85
C ALA A 20 -10.99 15.60 8.40
N ALA A 21 -10.22 16.21 7.50
CA ALA A 21 -10.62 16.41 6.09
C ALA A 21 -10.21 15.26 5.15
N PHE A 22 -9.54 14.23 5.66
CA PHE A 22 -8.87 13.20 4.85
C PHE A 22 -9.60 11.83 4.83
N GLU A 23 -10.83 11.76 5.34
CA GLU A 23 -11.50 10.47 5.61
C GLU A 23 -12.26 9.85 4.42
N SER A 24 -12.43 10.56 3.30
CA SER A 24 -13.27 10.07 2.17
C SER A 24 -12.69 10.31 0.78
N THR A 25 -12.56 9.25 -0.02
CA THR A 25 -12.37 9.35 -1.46
C THR A 25 -13.63 9.93 -2.11
N THR A 26 -13.48 11.03 -2.82
CA THR A 26 -14.59 11.72 -3.50
C THR A 26 -14.68 11.28 -4.96
N ILE A 27 -15.87 10.87 -5.40
CA ILE A 27 -16.14 10.53 -6.80
C ILE A 27 -16.79 11.71 -7.52
N SER A 28 -16.43 11.93 -8.79
CA SER A 28 -17.13 12.81 -9.73
C SER A 28 -17.53 12.02 -10.98
N LEU A 29 -18.74 12.26 -11.49
CA LEU A 29 -19.26 11.66 -12.73
C LEU A 29 -18.73 12.43 -13.96
N SER A 30 -17.41 12.56 -14.05
CA SER A 30 -16.69 13.23 -15.14
C SER A 30 -15.64 12.31 -15.76
N THR A 31 -15.14 12.67 -16.94
CA THR A 31 -13.98 12.04 -17.60
C THR A 31 -12.70 12.86 -17.44
N LYS A 32 -12.77 14.03 -16.79
CA LYS A 32 -11.63 14.90 -16.53
C LYS A 32 -10.83 14.39 -15.33
N VAL A 33 -9.50 14.44 -15.44
CA VAL A 33 -8.61 14.14 -14.32
C VAL A 33 -8.84 15.17 -13.20
N PRO A 34 -9.12 14.74 -11.95
CA PRO A 34 -9.28 15.65 -10.83
C PRO A 34 -8.01 16.49 -10.59
N ARG A 35 -8.15 17.70 -10.05
CA ARG A 35 -7.04 18.61 -9.69
C ARG A 35 -7.23 19.17 -8.27
N PRO A 36 -6.15 19.54 -7.55
CA PRO A 36 -6.24 20.11 -6.21
C PRO A 36 -6.88 21.52 -6.26
N SER A 37 -8.15 21.59 -5.88
CA SER A 37 -9.05 22.75 -5.72
C SER A 37 -8.94 23.94 -6.71
N GLU A 38 -10.04 24.17 -7.42
CA GLU A 38 -10.80 25.42 -7.26
C GLU A 38 -12.26 24.98 -7.07
N ARG A 39 -13.02 25.63 -6.17
CA ARG A 39 -14.34 25.19 -5.68
C ARG A 39 -15.24 24.72 -6.83
N ARG A 40 -15.46 23.40 -6.96
CA ARG A 40 -16.38 22.80 -7.94
C ARG A 40 -17.51 22.06 -7.22
N HIS A 41 -18.71 22.44 -7.64
CA HIS A 41 -20.02 22.02 -7.18
C HIS A 41 -20.41 20.79 -8.03
N ASP A 42 -20.04 19.59 -7.59
CA ASP A 42 -20.36 18.35 -8.30
C ASP A 42 -20.85 17.35 -7.24
N ASP A 43 -21.88 16.57 -7.56
CA ASP A 43 -22.49 15.59 -6.65
C ASP A 43 -21.45 14.55 -6.21
N ARG A 44 -21.15 14.55 -4.90
CA ARG A 44 -20.10 13.71 -4.31
C ARG A 44 -20.71 12.45 -3.71
N LEU A 45 -20.24 11.30 -4.19
CA LEU A 45 -20.40 10.02 -3.49
C LEU A 45 -19.08 9.70 -2.76
N SER A 46 -19.17 9.43 -1.46
CA SER A 46 -18.05 8.96 -0.65
C SER A 46 -17.84 7.47 -0.90
N ALA A 47 -16.68 7.08 -1.43
CA ALA A 47 -16.37 5.69 -1.73
C ALA A 47 -15.34 5.06 -0.77
N MET A 48 -15.43 3.74 -0.64
CA MET A 48 -14.51 2.90 0.14
C MET A 48 -13.15 2.67 -0.54
N LEU A 49 -12.96 3.10 -1.80
CA LEU A 49 -11.71 2.91 -2.57
C LEU A 49 -10.63 3.88 -2.12
N ARG A 50 -10.06 3.61 -0.94
CA ARG A 50 -9.11 4.50 -0.28
C ARG A 50 -7.66 4.23 -0.66
N VAL A 51 -7.34 2.99 -1.03
CA VAL A 51 -5.96 2.52 -1.24
C VAL A 51 -5.85 1.79 -2.58
N GLY A 52 -4.91 2.23 -3.41
CA GLY A 52 -4.50 1.55 -4.63
C GLY A 52 -3.02 1.17 -4.60
N LYS A 53 -2.57 0.48 -5.64
CA LYS A 53 -1.15 0.31 -5.95
C LYS A 53 -0.82 1.02 -7.25
N LEU A 54 0.28 1.77 -7.27
CA LEU A 54 0.86 2.32 -8.49
C LEU A 54 2.11 1.50 -8.83
N VAL A 55 2.22 1.11 -10.09
CA VAL A 55 3.38 0.46 -10.67
C VAL A 55 3.93 1.36 -11.77
N ASP A 56 5.18 1.80 -11.63
CA ASP A 56 5.84 2.64 -12.65
C ASP A 56 6.35 1.83 -13.85
N ALA A 57 6.85 2.51 -14.87
CA ALA A 57 7.39 1.89 -16.08
C ALA A 57 8.59 0.95 -15.82
N ASN A 58 9.30 1.14 -14.71
CA ASN A 58 10.42 0.31 -14.30
C ASN A 58 9.98 -0.90 -13.46
N GLY A 59 8.68 -1.06 -13.22
CA GLY A 59 8.11 -2.12 -12.40
C GLY A 59 8.18 -1.86 -10.89
N SER A 60 8.56 -0.66 -10.45
CA SER A 60 8.56 -0.35 -9.02
C SER A 60 7.14 -0.14 -8.53
N GLU A 61 6.83 -0.72 -7.38
CA GLU A 61 5.49 -0.66 -6.79
C GLU A 61 5.43 0.28 -5.58
N GLN A 62 4.30 0.97 -5.41
CA GLN A 62 3.99 1.74 -4.18
C GLN A 62 2.49 1.73 -3.89
N LEU A 63 2.13 1.85 -2.60
CA LEU A 63 0.74 2.15 -2.23
C LEU A 63 0.43 3.62 -2.46
N ILE A 64 -0.82 3.90 -2.83
CA ILE A 64 -1.33 5.26 -3.05
C ILE A 64 -2.64 5.47 -2.29
N LYS A 65 -2.86 6.67 -1.74
CA LYS A 65 -4.19 7.06 -1.19
C LYS A 65 -4.99 7.75 -2.28
N VAL A 66 -6.15 7.22 -2.65
CA VAL A 66 -7.00 7.85 -3.68
C VAL A 66 -7.83 8.96 -3.03
N LYS A 67 -7.59 10.22 -3.43
CA LYS A 67 -8.35 11.39 -2.96
C LYS A 67 -9.60 11.62 -3.80
N ASN A 68 -9.45 11.61 -5.13
CA ASN A 68 -10.55 11.82 -6.05
C ASN A 68 -10.53 10.79 -7.17
N LEU A 69 -11.70 10.35 -7.59
CA LEU A 69 -11.87 9.39 -8.68
C LEU A 69 -12.93 9.91 -9.66
N SER A 70 -12.67 9.70 -10.94
CA SER A 70 -13.58 10.00 -12.05
C SER A 70 -13.49 8.86 -13.08
N ALA A 71 -14.41 8.80 -14.03
CA ALA A 71 -14.38 7.78 -15.07
C ALA A 71 -13.09 7.87 -15.91
N GLY A 72 -12.51 9.07 -16.04
CA GLY A 72 -11.33 9.25 -16.88
C GLY A 72 -10.01 9.38 -16.15
N GLY A 73 -9.98 9.30 -14.82
CA GLY A 73 -8.73 9.44 -14.07
C GLY A 73 -8.94 9.65 -12.57
N LEU A 74 -7.83 9.75 -11.85
CA LEU A 74 -7.83 9.92 -10.40
C LEU A 74 -6.80 10.94 -9.94
N MET A 75 -7.00 11.44 -8.72
CA MET A 75 -5.98 12.14 -7.94
C MET A 75 -5.62 11.30 -6.73
N ALA A 76 -4.32 11.07 -6.53
CA ALA A 76 -3.81 10.29 -5.42
C ALA A 76 -2.67 11.00 -4.69
N ILE A 77 -2.52 10.68 -3.41
CA ILE A 77 -1.31 10.93 -2.64
C ILE A 77 -0.34 9.78 -2.90
N VAL A 78 0.93 10.12 -3.14
CA VAL A 78 2.01 9.17 -3.37
C VAL A 78 3.20 9.48 -2.47
N ASN A 79 3.94 8.45 -2.06
CA ASN A 79 5.19 8.64 -1.33
C ASN A 79 6.32 9.10 -2.25
N ARG A 80 6.31 8.61 -3.50
CA ARG A 80 7.28 8.97 -4.54
C ARG A 80 6.55 9.32 -5.82
N ALA A 81 6.59 10.59 -6.20
CA ALA A 81 5.99 11.05 -7.45
C ALA A 81 6.75 10.48 -8.66
N PRO A 82 6.08 9.75 -9.58
CA PRO A 82 6.65 9.47 -10.89
C PRO A 82 6.75 10.76 -11.71
N GLU A 83 7.50 10.75 -12.81
CA GLU A 83 7.65 11.93 -13.66
C GLU A 83 6.37 12.28 -14.43
N ALA A 84 6.14 13.57 -14.68
CA ALA A 84 5.02 14.00 -15.50
C ALA A 84 5.21 13.49 -16.94
N GLY A 85 4.14 12.96 -17.54
CA GLY A 85 4.17 12.30 -18.85
C GLY A 85 4.53 10.82 -18.81
N SER A 86 4.98 10.29 -17.66
CA SER A 86 5.30 8.86 -17.55
C SER A 86 4.06 7.96 -17.60
N GLN A 87 4.21 6.80 -18.23
CA GLN A 87 3.22 5.74 -18.24
C GLN A 87 3.32 4.92 -16.94
N VAL A 88 2.18 4.61 -16.35
CA VAL A 88 2.06 3.84 -15.11
C VAL A 88 0.87 2.89 -15.19
N HIS A 89 0.83 1.93 -14.28
CA HIS A 89 -0.37 1.11 -14.05
C HIS A 89 -0.89 1.32 -12.64
N ILE A 90 -2.21 1.39 -12.53
CA ILE A 90 -2.90 1.52 -11.26
C ILE A 90 -3.68 0.24 -10.98
N GLU A 91 -3.45 -0.35 -9.81
CA GLU A 91 -4.28 -1.43 -9.30
C GLU A 91 -5.32 -0.88 -8.31
N LEU A 92 -6.59 -0.94 -8.69
CA LEU A 92 -7.75 -0.58 -7.86
C LEU A 92 -8.81 -1.67 -7.96
N SER A 93 -9.38 -2.09 -6.82
CA SER A 93 -10.39 -3.17 -6.79
C SER A 93 -9.97 -4.45 -7.52
N SER A 94 -8.67 -4.79 -7.46
CA SER A 94 -8.06 -5.91 -8.21
C SER A 94 -8.15 -5.79 -9.74
N GLN A 95 -8.37 -4.59 -10.27
CA GLN A 95 -8.28 -4.24 -11.68
C GLN A 95 -7.00 -3.47 -11.94
N ARG A 96 -6.30 -3.79 -13.04
CA ARG A 96 -5.10 -3.07 -13.50
C ARG A 96 -5.51 -2.10 -14.61
N ILE A 97 -5.32 -0.81 -14.36
CA ILE A 97 -5.77 0.30 -15.22
C ILE A 97 -4.51 1.03 -15.73
N PRO A 98 -4.22 1.00 -17.04
CA PRO A 98 -3.17 1.83 -17.64
C PRO A 98 -3.49 3.32 -17.50
N ALA A 99 -2.47 4.12 -17.15
CA ALA A 99 -2.63 5.54 -16.93
C ALA A 99 -1.34 6.33 -17.23
N THR A 100 -1.50 7.63 -17.46
CA THR A 100 -0.39 8.57 -17.63
C THR A 100 -0.43 9.63 -16.54
N VAL A 101 0.74 9.99 -15.99
CA VAL A 101 0.86 11.12 -15.05
C VAL A 101 0.69 12.43 -15.81
N VAL A 102 -0.36 13.18 -15.52
CA VAL A 102 -0.67 14.44 -16.23
C VAL A 102 -0.29 15.70 -15.46
N TRP A 103 -0.17 15.61 -14.14
CA TRP A 103 0.31 16.70 -13.30
C TRP A 103 0.81 16.15 -11.96
N ILE A 104 1.74 16.89 -11.34
CA ILE A 104 2.28 16.61 -10.01
C ILE A 104 2.20 17.91 -9.22
N ARG A 105 1.77 17.83 -7.96
CA ARG A 105 1.76 18.96 -7.03
C ARG A 105 2.07 18.42 -5.64
N GLU A 106 3.25 18.76 -5.12
CA GLU A 106 3.73 18.28 -3.81
C GLU A 106 3.66 16.74 -3.74
N ASP A 107 2.91 16.17 -2.79
CA ASP A 107 2.70 14.74 -2.60
C ASP A 107 1.53 14.17 -3.41
N THR A 108 0.87 15.00 -4.24
CA THR A 108 -0.28 14.60 -5.06
C THR A 108 0.05 14.50 -6.54
N VAL A 109 -0.55 13.50 -7.19
CA VAL A 109 -0.45 13.28 -8.63
C VAL A 109 -1.83 13.15 -9.26
N GLY A 110 -1.95 13.66 -10.47
CA GLY A 110 -3.10 13.41 -11.35
C GLY A 110 -2.77 12.37 -12.39
N LEU A 111 -3.62 11.36 -12.48
CA LEU A 111 -3.46 10.23 -13.38
C LEU A 111 -4.62 10.21 -14.36
N LYS A 112 -4.33 10.29 -15.66
CA LYS A 112 -5.32 10.11 -16.73
C LYS A 112 -5.33 8.63 -17.10
N PHE A 113 -6.50 7.99 -17.02
CA PHE A 113 -6.64 6.64 -17.56
C PHE A 113 -6.57 6.67 -19.08
N GLU A 114 -5.93 5.67 -19.68
CA GLU A 114 -5.86 5.56 -21.15
C GLU A 114 -7.26 5.35 -21.76
N GLN A 115 -8.13 4.66 -21.03
CA GLN A 115 -9.53 4.45 -21.38
C GLN A 115 -10.40 4.80 -20.16
N ASP A 116 -11.56 5.40 -20.41
CA ASP A 116 -12.50 5.68 -19.33
C ASP A 116 -13.02 4.36 -18.72
N VAL A 117 -13.20 4.34 -17.40
CA VAL A 117 -13.62 3.17 -16.63
C VAL A 117 -15.08 3.29 -16.20
N ASP A 118 -15.79 2.17 -16.16
CA ASP A 118 -17.11 2.10 -15.53
C ASP A 118 -16.95 2.22 -14.01
N LEU A 119 -17.31 3.38 -13.47
CA LEU A 119 -17.24 3.65 -12.04
C LEU A 119 -18.15 2.72 -11.23
N GLY A 120 -19.30 2.34 -11.76
CA GLY A 120 -20.21 1.40 -11.10
C GLY A 120 -19.56 0.04 -10.92
N GLU A 121 -18.93 -0.51 -11.96
CA GLU A 121 -18.19 -1.77 -11.90
C GLU A 121 -16.96 -1.66 -10.98
N LEU A 122 -16.20 -0.56 -11.09
CA LEU A 122 -14.99 -0.35 -10.29
C LEU A 122 -15.30 -0.26 -8.78
N LEU A 123 -16.41 0.39 -8.42
CA LEU A 123 -16.85 0.59 -7.03
C LEU A 123 -17.61 -0.60 -6.46
N ALA A 124 -18.47 -1.23 -7.24
CA ALA A 124 -19.13 -2.47 -6.85
C ALA A 124 -18.12 -3.61 -6.67
N GLY A 125 -16.95 -3.48 -7.29
CA GLY A 125 -16.05 -4.59 -7.53
C GLY A 125 -16.66 -5.57 -8.52
N ARG A 126 -15.89 -6.56 -8.96
CA ARG A 126 -16.45 -7.68 -9.72
C ARG A 126 -17.52 -8.36 -8.85
N LYS A 127 -18.72 -8.62 -9.40
CA LYS A 127 -19.78 -9.38 -8.70
C LYS A 127 -19.13 -10.57 -8.02
N PRO A 128 -19.36 -10.79 -6.70
CA PRO A 128 -18.79 -11.92 -6.01
C PRO A 128 -19.26 -13.21 -6.71
N ARG A 129 -18.43 -13.81 -7.57
CA ARG A 129 -18.49 -15.26 -7.73
C ARG A 129 -18.28 -15.82 -6.33
N HIS A 130 -19.10 -16.77 -5.86
CA HIS A 130 -19.05 -17.26 -4.49
C HIS A 130 -17.60 -17.34 -3.95
N GLY A 131 -17.28 -16.52 -2.95
CA GLY A 131 -15.95 -16.44 -2.34
C GLY A 131 -15.03 -15.31 -2.81
N PHE A 132 -15.36 -14.52 -3.83
CA PHE A 132 -14.53 -13.38 -4.27
C PHE A 132 -14.81 -12.14 -3.40
N ARG A 133 -13.90 -11.83 -2.47
CA ARG A 133 -13.85 -10.53 -1.78
C ARG A 133 -12.74 -9.68 -2.41
N PRO A 134 -12.95 -8.36 -2.62
CA PRO A 134 -11.87 -7.46 -3.02
C PRO A 134 -10.69 -7.61 -2.05
N ARG A 135 -9.51 -7.95 -2.59
CA ARG A 135 -8.30 -8.05 -1.79
C ARG A 135 -7.59 -6.71 -1.81
N PRO A 136 -7.08 -6.23 -0.66
CA PRO A 136 -6.23 -5.04 -0.67
C PRO A 136 -5.04 -5.28 -1.61
N PRO A 137 -4.55 -4.23 -2.31
CA PRO A 137 -3.39 -4.34 -3.17
C PRO A 137 -2.21 -4.95 -2.41
N ARG A 138 -1.53 -5.90 -3.07
CA ARG A 138 -0.33 -6.56 -2.55
C ARG A 138 0.90 -5.96 -3.23
N LEU A 139 1.91 -5.69 -2.41
CA LEU A 139 3.22 -5.24 -2.86
C LEU A 139 4.22 -6.39 -2.78
N GLU A 140 4.99 -6.59 -3.84
CA GLU A 140 6.08 -7.55 -3.89
C GLU A 140 7.31 -6.96 -3.18
N ILE A 141 7.62 -7.48 -1.99
CA ILE A 141 8.69 -6.95 -1.15
C ILE A 141 9.51 -8.11 -0.61
N PRO A 142 10.56 -8.53 -1.33
CA PRO A 142 11.47 -9.56 -0.87
C PRO A 142 12.17 -9.14 0.43
N CYS A 143 11.86 -9.83 1.52
CA CYS A 143 12.52 -9.62 2.81
C CYS A 143 12.52 -10.86 3.69
N LYS A 144 13.31 -10.83 4.77
CA LYS A 144 13.28 -11.86 5.80
C LYS A 144 12.33 -11.44 6.93
N ALA A 145 11.62 -12.42 7.48
CA ALA A 145 10.79 -12.27 8.66
C ALA A 145 10.93 -13.50 9.57
N SER A 146 10.45 -13.38 10.82
CA SER A 146 10.25 -14.51 11.71
C SER A 146 8.75 -14.74 11.92
N VAL A 147 8.29 -15.98 11.79
CA VAL A 147 6.92 -16.38 12.08
C VAL A 147 6.93 -17.31 13.29
N ARG A 148 6.29 -16.87 14.38
CA ARG A 148 6.12 -17.68 15.58
C ARG A 148 4.78 -18.39 15.56
N VAL A 149 4.79 -19.72 15.65
CA VAL A 149 3.62 -20.60 15.73
C VAL A 149 3.68 -21.36 17.06
N GLY A 150 2.89 -20.94 18.05
CA GLY A 150 3.02 -21.46 19.41
C GLY A 150 4.42 -21.23 19.99
N LYS A 151 5.18 -22.31 20.19
CA LYS A 151 6.58 -22.31 20.66
C LYS A 151 7.62 -22.42 19.52
N THR A 152 7.19 -22.70 18.29
CA THR A 152 8.06 -22.89 17.13
C THR A 152 8.29 -21.56 16.42
N TYR A 153 9.49 -21.34 15.92
CA TYR A 153 9.86 -20.16 15.13
C TYR A 153 10.33 -20.60 13.73
N TYR A 154 9.79 -19.94 12.72
CA TYR A 154 10.20 -20.08 11.32
C TYR A 154 10.94 -18.82 10.91
N THR A 155 12.14 -18.96 10.34
CA THR A 155 12.76 -17.88 9.56
C THR A 155 12.26 -18.01 8.14
N VAL A 156 11.60 -16.97 7.62
CA VAL A 156 10.91 -16.99 6.34
C VAL A 156 11.35 -15.86 5.42
N ASP A 157 11.27 -16.11 4.13
CA ASP A 157 11.17 -15.14 3.06
C ASP A 157 9.72 -14.64 2.94
N VAL A 158 9.58 -13.32 2.84
CA VAL A 158 8.34 -12.63 2.51
C VAL A 158 8.31 -12.42 1.00
N HIS A 159 7.20 -12.83 0.38
CA HIS A 159 6.96 -12.67 -1.05
C HIS A 159 6.19 -11.38 -1.33
N ASP A 160 5.07 -11.23 -0.64
CA ASP A 160 4.20 -10.09 -0.81
C ASP A 160 3.51 -9.72 0.52
N ILE A 161 3.14 -8.45 0.66
CA ILE A 161 2.40 -7.92 1.80
C ILE A 161 1.31 -6.97 1.35
N SER A 162 0.21 -6.94 2.08
CA SER A 162 -0.90 -6.01 1.95
C SER A 162 -1.30 -5.50 3.32
N LEU A 163 -2.25 -4.54 3.38
CA LEU A 163 -2.80 -4.08 4.65
C LEU A 163 -3.41 -5.23 5.49
N GLY A 164 -3.93 -6.28 4.85
CA GLY A 164 -4.66 -7.36 5.53
C GLY A 164 -3.90 -8.68 5.68
N GLY A 165 -2.69 -8.80 5.15
CA GLY A 165 -1.96 -10.06 5.23
C GLY A 165 -0.68 -10.11 4.43
N ILE A 166 0.05 -11.21 4.60
CA ILE A 166 1.41 -11.43 4.10
C ILE A 166 1.54 -12.85 3.52
N LYS A 167 2.31 -13.01 2.46
CA LYS A 167 2.70 -14.32 1.92
C LYS A 167 4.15 -14.61 2.29
N VAL A 168 4.40 -15.80 2.83
CA VAL A 168 5.71 -16.21 3.33
C VAL A 168 6.08 -17.64 2.95
N GLU A 169 7.38 -17.95 2.94
CA GLU A 169 7.93 -19.31 2.85
C GLU A 169 9.29 -19.39 3.56
N PRO A 170 9.72 -20.53 4.15
CA PRO A 170 8.97 -21.75 4.27
C PRO A 170 8.08 -21.77 5.51
N ILE A 171 6.90 -22.38 5.37
CA ILE A 171 6.00 -22.78 6.45
C ILE A 171 5.64 -24.26 6.24
N GLU A 172 5.15 -24.94 7.27
CA GLU A 172 4.65 -26.32 7.19
C GLU A 172 3.12 -26.37 7.12
N GLU A 173 2.58 -27.41 6.49
CA GLU A 173 1.13 -27.57 6.27
C GLU A 173 0.33 -27.59 7.59
N TYR A 174 0.90 -28.17 8.66
CA TYR A 174 0.23 -28.24 9.96
C TYR A 174 -0.07 -26.86 10.56
N CYS A 175 0.58 -25.79 10.07
CA CYS A 175 0.38 -24.44 10.55
C CYS A 175 -0.98 -23.84 10.15
N VAL A 176 -1.68 -24.40 9.15
CA VAL A 176 -2.99 -23.91 8.69
C VAL A 176 -3.99 -23.84 9.86
N GLY A 177 -4.69 -22.70 9.96
CA GLY A 177 -5.65 -22.39 11.04
C GLY A 177 -5.01 -21.99 12.37
N LYS A 178 -3.67 -22.03 12.50
CA LYS A 178 -2.99 -21.63 13.75
C LYS A 178 -2.80 -20.12 13.82
N LYS A 179 -2.92 -19.61 15.05
CA LYS A 179 -2.52 -18.24 15.38
C LYS A 179 -1.00 -18.10 15.36
N VAL A 180 -0.55 -17.01 14.77
CA VAL A 180 0.87 -16.72 14.56
C VAL A 180 1.20 -15.29 14.94
N VAL A 181 2.47 -15.04 15.20
CA VAL A 181 3.03 -13.68 15.26
C VAL A 181 4.12 -13.55 14.22
N VAL A 182 3.94 -12.61 13.30
CA VAL A 182 4.92 -12.26 12.27
C VAL A 182 5.76 -11.09 12.78
N VAL A 183 7.07 -11.21 12.68
CA VAL A 183 8.03 -10.18 13.04
C VAL A 183 8.87 -9.86 11.81
N CYS A 184 8.68 -8.65 11.28
CA CYS A 184 9.52 -8.08 10.23
C CYS A 184 10.38 -6.98 10.84
N GLU A 185 11.61 -6.83 10.36
CA GLU A 185 12.47 -5.71 10.77
C GLU A 185 11.78 -4.36 10.49
N SER A 186 11.86 -3.44 11.45
CA SER A 186 11.27 -2.09 11.39
C SER A 186 9.74 -2.02 11.25
N LEU A 187 9.03 -3.13 11.48
CA LEU A 187 7.57 -3.19 11.60
C LEU A 187 7.21 -3.72 12.99
N ARG A 188 6.08 -3.29 13.54
CA ARG A 188 5.61 -3.90 14.79
C ARG A 188 5.34 -5.39 14.59
N PRO A 189 5.40 -6.23 15.65
CA PRO A 189 4.90 -7.59 15.57
C PRO A 189 3.42 -7.64 15.18
N ILE A 190 3.08 -8.47 14.21
CA ILE A 190 1.71 -8.58 13.66
C ILE A 190 1.13 -9.93 14.04
N LYS A 191 0.00 -9.92 14.76
CA LYS A 191 -0.76 -11.13 15.05
C LYS A 191 -1.63 -11.50 13.85
N GLY A 192 -1.77 -12.79 13.60
CA GLY A 192 -2.60 -13.27 12.52
C GLY A 192 -2.84 -14.76 12.58
N GLU A 193 -3.32 -15.30 11.46
CA GLU A 193 -3.65 -16.71 11.31
C GLU A 193 -3.21 -17.21 9.94
N VAL A 194 -2.63 -18.42 9.91
CA VAL A 194 -2.32 -19.06 8.63
C VAL A 194 -3.62 -19.49 7.95
N ARG A 195 -3.93 -18.87 6.81
CA ARG A 195 -5.21 -19.07 6.13
C ARG A 195 -5.19 -20.14 5.06
N TRP A 196 -4.05 -20.31 4.40
CA TRP A 196 -3.85 -21.33 3.38
C TRP A 196 -2.38 -21.75 3.35
N TYR A 197 -2.14 -22.93 2.80
CA TYR A 197 -0.83 -23.51 2.56
C TYR A 197 -0.76 -24.10 1.15
N SER A 198 0.38 -23.97 0.48
CA SER A 198 0.67 -24.63 -0.79
C SER A 198 2.20 -24.65 -0.99
N GLU A 199 2.79 -25.82 -1.22
CA GLU A 199 4.21 -25.93 -1.60
C GLU A 199 5.18 -25.13 -0.71
N ARG A 200 5.07 -25.29 0.63
CA ARG A 200 5.84 -24.54 1.65
C ARG A 200 5.52 -23.04 1.75
N LYS A 201 4.68 -22.50 0.88
CA LYS A 201 4.16 -21.14 0.98
C LYS A 201 2.92 -21.12 1.84
N ALA A 202 2.75 -20.03 2.57
CA ALA A 202 1.57 -19.80 3.37
C ALA A 202 1.11 -18.35 3.24
N GLY A 203 -0.20 -18.16 3.23
CA GLY A 203 -0.81 -16.84 3.41
C GLY A 203 -1.24 -16.66 4.84
N ILE A 204 -0.75 -15.61 5.48
CA ILE A 204 -1.16 -15.21 6.83
C ILE A 204 -2.10 -14.02 6.69
N VAL A 205 -3.30 -14.14 7.25
CA VAL A 205 -4.24 -13.01 7.40
C VAL A 205 -3.99 -12.35 8.75
N PHE A 206 -3.97 -11.03 8.80
CA PHE A 206 -3.75 -10.31 10.06
C PHE A 206 -5.03 -10.26 10.89
N ASP A 207 -4.91 -10.39 12.21
CA ASP A 207 -6.06 -10.23 13.13
C ASP A 207 -6.57 -8.78 13.09
N GLN A 208 -5.64 -7.83 12.96
CA GLN A 208 -5.91 -6.41 12.72
C GLN A 208 -5.08 -5.95 11.52
N ALA A 209 -5.73 -5.28 10.56
CA ALA A 209 -5.05 -4.72 9.41
C ALA A 209 -3.97 -3.71 9.84
N LEU A 210 -2.93 -3.57 9.03
CA LEU A 210 -1.97 -2.48 9.15
C LEU A 210 -2.66 -1.18 8.73
N ASP A 211 -2.26 -0.09 9.38
CA ASP A 211 -2.62 1.24 8.91
C ASP A 211 -1.85 1.56 7.63
N PHE A 212 -2.43 2.41 6.77
CA PHE A 212 -1.77 2.80 5.53
C PHE A 212 -0.40 3.41 5.81
N ASP A 213 -0.35 4.38 6.73
CA ASP A 213 0.88 5.13 7.00
C ASP A 213 1.95 4.22 7.62
N GLU A 214 1.56 3.29 8.49
CA GLU A 214 2.45 2.25 9.02
C GLU A 214 3.09 1.41 7.90
N LEU A 215 2.29 0.88 6.98
CA LEU A 215 2.81 0.06 5.88
C LEU A 215 3.64 0.92 4.91
N ALA A 216 3.17 2.11 4.55
CA ALA A 216 3.84 3.02 3.63
C ALA A 216 5.22 3.47 4.12
N GLU A 217 5.34 3.81 5.41
CA GLU A 217 6.63 4.14 6.04
C GLU A 217 7.57 2.92 6.05
N TRP A 218 7.04 1.74 6.38
CA TRP A 218 7.84 0.52 6.39
C TRP A 218 8.42 0.19 5.01
N ILE A 219 7.61 0.34 3.96
CA ILE A 219 8.04 0.14 2.57
C ILE A 219 9.14 1.13 2.20
N ALA A 220 8.95 2.42 2.51
CA ALA A 220 9.91 3.47 2.20
C ALA A 220 11.30 3.16 2.79
N LYS A 221 11.35 2.77 4.07
CA LYS A 221 12.60 2.37 4.75
C LYS A 221 13.27 1.19 4.05
N ARG A 222 12.51 0.20 3.59
CA ARG A 222 13.07 -0.98 2.91
C ARG A 222 13.63 -0.66 1.54
N LEU A 223 12.96 0.19 0.78
CA LEU A 223 13.46 0.66 -0.51
C LEU A 223 14.77 1.43 -0.35
N GLU A 224 14.84 2.31 0.65
CA GLU A 224 16.07 3.04 0.99
C GLU A 224 17.23 2.09 1.34
N LEU A 225 16.99 1.10 2.20
CA LEU A 225 17.99 0.08 2.54
C LEU A 225 18.42 -0.76 1.33
N ALA A 226 17.51 -1.07 0.42
CA ALA A 226 17.82 -1.81 -0.80
C ALA A 226 18.70 -0.97 -1.75
N SER A 227 18.37 0.31 -1.94
CA SER A 227 19.16 1.25 -2.74
C SER A 227 20.57 1.43 -2.18
N LEU A 228 20.72 1.57 -0.85
CA LEU A 228 22.02 1.66 -0.20
C LEU A 228 22.85 0.38 -0.43
N LYS A 229 22.26 -0.80 -0.21
CA LYS A 229 22.95 -2.09 -0.45
C LYS A 229 23.39 -2.26 -1.90
N ALA A 230 22.59 -1.80 -2.87
CA ALA A 230 22.94 -1.84 -4.28
C ALA A 230 24.15 -0.95 -4.59
N ALA A 231 24.20 0.26 -4.03
CA ALA A 231 25.31 1.18 -4.20
C ALA A 231 26.64 0.62 -3.65
N TYR A 232 26.59 -0.09 -2.51
CA TYR A 232 27.79 -0.71 -1.93
C TYR A 232 28.28 -1.96 -2.66
N LYS A 233 27.42 -2.69 -3.39
CA LYS A 233 27.82 -3.86 -4.19
C LYS A 233 28.44 -3.49 -5.54
N GLY A 234 28.37 -2.22 -5.95
CA GLY A 234 28.96 -1.71 -7.19
C GLY A 234 30.42 -1.27 -7.07
N TYR A 235 31.06 -1.45 -5.90
CA TYR A 235 32.47 -1.17 -5.64
C TYR A 235 33.26 -2.46 -5.39
#